data_AF-A0A9P6MRP3-F1
#
_entry.id   AF-A0A9P6MRP3-F1
#
_cell.length_a   1.000
_cell.length_b   1.000
_cell.length_c   1.000
_cell.angle_alpha   90.00
_cell.angle_beta   90.00
_cell.angle_gamma   90.00
#
_symmetry.space_group_name_H-M   'P 1'
#
loop_
_entity.id
_entity.type
_entity.pdbx_description
1 polymer ?
#
loop_
_entity_poly.entity_id
_entity_poly.type
_entity_poly.pdbx_seq_one_letter_code
_entity_poly.pdbx_strand_id
1 'polypeptide(L)'
;MTPKQVCALSFLLAAQLKWVPNLSFPYSSSTPNKDSSHNPSISTSIPGTDDNQNDSKDSSLQLDGNKEHDPFITMFPPRPVVEGEKFLAYLPHSGLHNQLISLENALRLAAHLNRTLLLPPLYLSHKRNTLPWKEPPILLSLWAERNKTGLEYCRDIDPLTWPPKTREQRQAMTEQEKKTERECLLYHAWTITPWTYFYNIPKILTGVVGVGGQEEPIRVFNRPVMSLEWLEEHLDIKDPSRDIYFINDTSRYAYRIMDDSETDYGVIPEIDEEDMTRSMKYALRYESALFLTDLQRRPEKVLHFGSLFAADRVEARSEKHQALQLYISREMDLWNQAIVDATNSAEKQMEEWSIQTKRAAPEFLGVHFRTEDGGFEKLAPKNLRRIMAWLGEMEKQDLKYVNRTEGSETVPTLIVPELSPDQDPSTVTTEVQEVVPTFLERCMGSPPE
;
A
#
# COMPACT_ATOMS: atom_id res chain seq x y z
N MET A 1 10.20 -0.12 4.17
CA MET A 1 9.80 -0.05 2.75
C MET A 1 11.05 -0.04 1.92
N THR A 2 11.12 -0.85 0.86
CA THR A 2 12.22 -0.76 -0.10
C THR A 2 12.05 0.52 -0.95
N PRO A 3 13.13 1.11 -1.50
CA PRO A 3 13.02 2.28 -2.39
C PRO A 3 12.04 2.08 -3.56
N LYS A 4 11.92 0.85 -4.07
CA LYS A 4 10.99 0.47 -5.13
C LYS A 4 9.52 0.61 -4.73
N GLN A 5 9.17 0.30 -3.48
CA GLN A 5 7.81 0.41 -2.96
C GLN A 5 7.33 1.88 -2.84
N VAL A 6 8.24 2.81 -2.54
CA VAL A 6 7.90 4.24 -2.38
C VAL A 6 7.60 4.91 -3.73
N CYS A 7 8.35 4.56 -4.78
CA CYS A 7 8.11 5.06 -6.14
C CYS A 7 6.80 4.53 -6.74
N ALA A 8 6.52 3.23 -6.61
CA ALA A 8 5.30 2.61 -7.15
C ALA A 8 4.01 3.18 -6.53
N LEU A 9 3.98 3.45 -5.22
CA LEU A 9 2.82 4.05 -4.55
C LEU A 9 2.58 5.53 -4.94
N SER A 10 3.64 6.28 -5.18
CA SER A 10 3.54 7.70 -5.57
C SER A 10 2.87 7.86 -6.96
N PHE A 11 3.07 6.89 -7.86
CA PHE A 11 2.42 6.87 -9.18
C PHE A 11 0.93 6.51 -9.13
N LEU A 12 0.51 5.59 -8.26
CA LEU A 12 -0.92 5.26 -8.07
C LEU A 12 -1.73 6.47 -7.57
N LEU A 13 -1.15 7.28 -6.68
CA LEU A 13 -1.75 8.53 -6.22
C LEU A 13 -1.77 9.62 -7.31
N ALA A 14 -0.70 9.73 -8.13
CA ALA A 14 -0.66 10.67 -9.25
C ALA A 14 -1.65 10.29 -10.37
N ALA A 15 -1.87 9.01 -10.62
CA ALA A 15 -2.85 8.51 -11.59
C ALA A 15 -4.30 8.77 -11.13
N GLN A 16 -4.57 8.80 -9.82
CA GLN A 16 -5.86 9.25 -9.29
C GLN A 16 -6.08 10.77 -9.39
N LEU A 17 -5.03 11.56 -9.62
CA LEU A 17 -5.07 13.04 -9.63
C LEU A 17 -4.89 13.65 -11.03
N LYS A 18 -4.48 12.89 -12.05
CA LYS A 18 -4.35 13.38 -13.44
C LYS A 18 -5.44 12.84 -14.36
N TRP A 19 -6.65 13.34 -14.13
CA TRP A 19 -7.61 13.60 -15.21
C TRP A 19 -8.19 15.00 -15.02
N VAL A 20 -7.35 16.00 -15.28
CA VAL A 20 -7.74 17.40 -15.42
C VAL A 20 -7.27 17.83 -16.82
N PRO A 21 -8.15 18.01 -17.82
CA PRO A 21 -7.72 18.58 -19.08
C PRO A 21 -7.70 20.11 -18.95
N ASN A 22 -6.69 20.70 -19.59
CA ASN A 22 -6.57 22.12 -19.97
C ASN A 22 -5.97 23.09 -18.93
N LEU A 23 -4.65 23.24 -19.01
CA LEU A 23 -3.99 24.55 -18.87
C LEU A 23 -3.34 24.89 -20.22
N SER A 24 -4.10 25.55 -21.09
CA SER A 24 -3.61 26.15 -22.33
C SER A 24 -3.17 27.59 -22.05
N PHE A 25 -1.88 27.88 -22.29
CA PHE A 25 -1.37 29.25 -22.39
C PHE A 25 -1.64 29.81 -23.80
N PRO A 26 -1.84 31.14 -23.96
CA PRO A 26 -2.33 31.72 -25.19
C PRO A 26 -1.18 31.85 -26.21
N TYR A 27 -1.44 31.46 -27.46
CA TYR A 27 -0.62 31.90 -28.59
C TYR A 27 -1.45 32.67 -29.60
N SER A 28 -0.80 33.73 -30.07
CA SER A 28 -1.30 34.83 -30.89
C SER A 28 -1.90 34.40 -32.24
N SER A 29 -2.90 35.18 -32.63
CA SER A 29 -3.62 35.23 -33.90
C SER A 29 -2.77 35.22 -35.17
N SER A 30 -3.23 34.48 -36.19
CA SER A 30 -3.36 35.00 -37.56
C SER A 30 -4.35 34.15 -38.38
N THR A 31 -5.39 34.82 -38.89
CA THR A 31 -6.27 34.44 -40.03
C THR A 31 -5.46 34.51 -41.35
N PRO A 32 -5.89 33.93 -42.51
CA PRO A 32 -7.27 34.01 -43.02
C PRO A 32 -7.82 32.91 -43.99
N ASN A 33 -9.15 33.04 -44.24
CA ASN A 33 -9.93 32.70 -45.45
C ASN A 33 -10.01 31.23 -45.90
N LYS A 34 -11.02 30.77 -46.64
CA LYS A 34 -12.45 31.01 -46.94
C LYS A 34 -12.73 30.05 -48.11
N ASP A 35 -13.99 29.65 -48.25
CA ASP A 35 -14.57 28.93 -49.42
C ASP A 35 -14.24 27.41 -49.48
N SER A 36 -15.10 26.50 -49.93
CA SER A 36 -16.51 26.51 -50.33
C SER A 36 -16.90 25.05 -50.67
N SER A 37 -18.11 24.64 -50.28
CA SER A 37 -19.05 23.75 -51.01
C SER A 37 -18.54 22.68 -52.00
N HIS A 38 -18.92 21.40 -51.80
CA HIS A 38 -19.85 20.63 -52.65
C HIS A 38 -19.83 19.12 -52.35
N ASN A 39 -21.03 18.57 -52.12
CA ASN A 39 -21.40 17.17 -52.37
C ASN A 39 -21.88 17.07 -53.83
N PRO A 40 -21.67 15.95 -54.53
CA PRO A 40 -22.76 14.96 -54.56
C PRO A 40 -22.34 13.48 -54.63
N SER A 41 -23.29 12.67 -54.19
CA SER A 41 -23.43 11.22 -54.25
C SER A 41 -23.59 10.66 -55.68
N ILE A 42 -22.88 9.57 -56.01
CA ILE A 42 -23.30 8.58 -57.03
C ILE A 42 -22.89 7.17 -56.55
N SER A 43 -23.85 6.24 -56.63
CA SER A 43 -23.70 4.80 -56.40
C SER A 43 -23.21 4.06 -57.65
N THR A 44 -22.34 3.06 -57.52
CA THR A 44 -22.41 1.83 -58.33
C THR A 44 -21.49 0.71 -57.80
N SER A 45 -22.11 -0.46 -57.55
CA SER A 45 -21.66 -1.84 -57.79
C SER A 45 -20.22 -2.33 -57.49
N ILE A 46 -20.18 -3.31 -56.58
CA ILE A 46 -19.23 -4.42 -56.32
C ILE A 46 -19.06 -5.29 -57.61
N PRO A 47 -17.87 -5.85 -57.97
CA PRO A 47 -17.26 -6.95 -57.19
C PRO A 47 -15.72 -7.06 -57.10
N GLY A 48 -15.29 -7.43 -55.88
CA GLY A 48 -14.31 -8.48 -55.56
C GLY A 48 -12.88 -8.33 -56.05
N THR A 49 -11.95 -8.15 -55.10
CA THR A 49 -10.67 -8.89 -55.00
C THR A 49 -9.90 -8.46 -53.74
N ASP A 50 -9.64 -9.46 -52.91
CA ASP A 50 -8.41 -9.79 -52.16
C ASP A 50 -7.50 -8.71 -51.57
N ASP A 51 -7.30 -8.92 -50.27
CA ASP A 51 -6.05 -8.91 -49.50
C ASP A 51 -5.37 -7.60 -49.08
N ASN A 52 -5.09 -7.60 -47.77
CA ASN A 52 -4.08 -6.85 -47.05
C ASN A 52 -4.25 -5.34 -46.94
N GLN A 53 -5.01 -4.93 -45.91
CA GLN A 53 -4.71 -3.70 -45.20
C GLN A 53 -4.67 -3.91 -43.68
N ASN A 54 -3.50 -3.57 -43.15
CA ASN A 54 -3.19 -3.34 -41.74
C ASN A 54 -4.32 -2.62 -41.01
N ASP A 55 -5.08 -3.37 -40.24
CA ASP A 55 -5.79 -2.83 -39.08
C ASP A 55 -4.72 -2.50 -38.03
N SER A 56 -4.25 -1.26 -38.03
CA SER A 56 -3.71 -0.64 -36.82
C SER A 56 -4.88 -0.47 -35.85
N LYS A 57 -5.24 -1.56 -35.18
CA LYS A 57 -6.01 -1.49 -33.95
C LYS A 57 -5.16 -0.69 -32.98
N ASP A 58 -5.62 0.54 -32.77
CA ASP A 58 -5.43 1.30 -31.55
C ASP A 58 -5.82 0.36 -30.39
N SER A 59 -4.83 -0.41 -29.93
CA SER A 59 -4.96 -1.24 -28.74
C SER A 59 -5.01 -0.25 -27.59
N SER A 60 -6.23 0.17 -27.24
CA SER A 60 -6.51 0.72 -25.92
C SER A 60 -5.71 -0.09 -24.91
N LEU A 61 -4.81 0.58 -24.20
CA LEU A 61 -3.97 0.03 -23.15
C LEU A 61 -4.86 -0.65 -22.09
N GLN A 62 -5.30 -1.87 -22.35
CA GLN A 62 -5.79 -2.75 -21.30
C GLN A 62 -4.55 -3.09 -20.49
N LEU A 63 -4.49 -2.46 -19.31
CA LEU A 63 -3.55 -2.75 -18.24
C LEU A 63 -3.85 -4.17 -17.74
N ASP A 64 -3.47 -5.16 -18.54
CA ASP A 64 -3.58 -6.58 -18.20
C ASP A 64 -2.51 -6.91 -17.16
N GLY A 65 -2.74 -6.45 -15.93
CA GLY A 65 -1.97 -6.86 -14.76
C GLY A 65 -2.12 -8.38 -14.61
N ASN A 66 -0.99 -9.09 -14.64
CA ASN A 66 -0.85 -10.55 -14.59
C ASN A 66 -1.54 -11.30 -15.75
N LYS A 67 -1.02 -11.15 -16.98
CA LYS A 67 -1.48 -11.78 -18.23
C LYS A 67 -1.71 -13.32 -18.19
N GLU A 68 -1.20 -14.03 -17.19
CA GLU A 68 -1.35 -15.50 -17.04
C GLU A 68 -2.32 -15.93 -15.94
N HIS A 69 -2.79 -15.01 -15.09
CA HIS A 69 -3.69 -15.32 -13.99
C HIS A 69 -4.87 -14.36 -14.05
N ASP A 70 -6.05 -14.88 -14.40
CA ASP A 70 -7.29 -14.12 -14.37
C ASP A 70 -7.41 -13.41 -13.01
N PRO A 71 -7.19 -12.09 -12.96
CA PRO A 71 -7.09 -11.34 -11.71
C PRO A 71 -8.43 -11.24 -10.99
N PHE A 72 -9.52 -11.66 -11.65
CA PHE A 72 -10.88 -11.59 -11.14
C PHE A 72 -11.41 -12.96 -10.69
N ILE A 73 -10.65 -14.05 -10.89
CA ILE A 73 -10.96 -15.34 -10.28
C ILE A 73 -10.60 -15.27 -8.79
N THR A 74 -11.58 -15.64 -7.97
CA THR A 74 -11.53 -15.80 -6.51
C THR A 74 -10.12 -15.98 -5.93
N MET A 75 -9.75 -15.18 -4.91
CA MET A 75 -8.40 -15.18 -4.29
C MET A 75 -7.83 -16.59 -4.03
N PHE A 76 -8.71 -17.48 -3.57
CA PHE A 76 -8.42 -18.88 -3.31
C PHE A 76 -9.63 -19.69 -3.80
N PRO A 77 -9.42 -20.91 -4.35
CA PRO A 77 -10.52 -21.76 -4.74
C PRO A 77 -11.42 -22.06 -3.52
N PRO A 78 -12.74 -22.15 -3.71
CA PRO A 78 -13.64 -22.57 -2.65
C PRO A 78 -13.21 -23.94 -2.12
N ARG A 79 -13.20 -24.09 -0.79
CA ARG A 79 -12.96 -25.38 -0.13
C ARG A 79 -13.99 -25.59 0.98
N PRO A 80 -14.34 -26.84 1.30
CA PRO A 80 -15.16 -27.11 2.47
C PRO A 80 -14.40 -26.73 3.75
N VAL A 81 -15.17 -26.43 4.79
CA VAL A 81 -14.65 -26.27 6.15
C VAL A 81 -14.25 -27.63 6.69
N VAL A 82 -13.09 -27.67 7.35
CA VAL A 82 -12.60 -28.89 8.00
C VAL A 82 -13.20 -28.99 9.40
N GLU A 83 -13.51 -30.21 9.85
CA GLU A 83 -14.02 -30.42 11.20
C GLU A 83 -13.01 -29.92 12.26
N GLY A 84 -13.51 -29.20 13.27
CA GLY A 84 -12.67 -28.58 14.30
C GLY A 84 -11.91 -27.33 13.84
N GLU A 85 -12.05 -26.90 12.58
CA GLU A 85 -11.40 -25.70 12.09
C GLU A 85 -11.92 -24.44 12.80
N LYS A 86 -10.99 -23.64 13.30
CA LYS A 86 -11.22 -22.36 13.96
C LYS A 86 -10.78 -21.22 13.07
N PHE A 87 -11.51 -20.11 13.14
CA PHE A 87 -11.36 -18.97 12.24
C PHE A 87 -11.06 -17.67 12.98
N LEU A 88 -10.38 -16.77 12.27
CA LEU A 88 -10.11 -15.39 12.63
C LEU A 88 -10.76 -14.49 11.58
N ALA A 89 -11.56 -13.51 12.01
CA ALA A 89 -12.22 -12.56 11.12
C ALA A 89 -11.94 -11.11 11.56
N TYR A 90 -11.97 -10.17 10.63
CA TYR A 90 -11.87 -8.73 10.92
C TYR A 90 -12.66 -7.91 9.90
N LEU A 91 -12.93 -6.64 10.19
CA LEU A 91 -13.58 -5.70 9.26
C LEU A 91 -12.55 -4.71 8.69
N PRO A 92 -12.23 -4.77 7.39
CA PRO A 92 -11.41 -3.73 6.78
C PRO A 92 -12.17 -2.40 6.75
N HIS A 93 -11.43 -1.31 6.87
CA HIS A 93 -11.96 0.04 6.72
C HIS A 93 -10.82 0.99 6.34
N SER A 94 -11.14 2.26 6.08
CA SER A 94 -10.23 3.29 5.59
C SER A 94 -9.63 2.96 4.21
N GLY A 95 -8.60 3.71 3.79
CA GLY A 95 -7.92 3.49 2.52
C GLY A 95 -6.99 2.27 2.49
N LEU A 96 -6.43 1.99 1.31
CA LEU A 96 -5.56 0.85 1.00
C LEU A 96 -4.48 0.60 2.07
N HIS A 97 -3.72 1.63 2.45
CA HIS A 97 -2.61 1.47 3.40
C HIS A 97 -3.06 0.99 4.79
N ASN A 98 -4.19 1.49 5.28
CA ASN A 98 -4.72 1.06 6.59
C ASN A 98 -5.28 -0.37 6.52
N GLN A 99 -5.87 -0.75 5.38
CA GLN A 99 -6.31 -2.12 5.14
C GLN A 99 -5.12 -3.08 5.04
N LEU A 100 -4.01 -2.66 4.42
CA LEU A 100 -2.77 -3.44 4.34
C LEU A 100 -2.20 -3.68 5.75
N ILE A 101 -2.09 -2.64 6.58
CA ILE A 101 -1.69 -2.80 8.00
C ILE A 101 -2.61 -3.80 8.71
N SER A 102 -3.92 -3.71 8.46
CA SER A 102 -4.89 -4.63 9.07
C SER A 102 -4.68 -6.07 8.59
N LEU A 103 -4.34 -6.28 7.32
CA LEU A 103 -4.01 -7.59 6.77
C LEU A 103 -2.72 -8.15 7.38
N GLU A 104 -1.65 -7.35 7.47
CA GLU A 104 -0.40 -7.77 8.11
C GLU A 104 -0.64 -8.22 9.57
N ASN A 105 -1.41 -7.44 10.32
CA ASN A 105 -1.83 -7.79 11.67
C ASN A 105 -2.67 -9.08 11.71
N ALA A 106 -3.60 -9.24 10.78
CA ALA A 106 -4.46 -10.42 10.69
C ALA A 106 -3.69 -11.70 10.35
N LEU A 107 -2.71 -11.62 9.44
CA LEU A 107 -1.84 -12.75 9.08
C LEU A 107 -0.99 -13.20 10.28
N ARG A 108 -0.37 -12.25 10.98
CA ARG A 108 0.38 -12.54 12.21
C ARG A 108 -0.50 -13.19 13.26
N LEU A 109 -1.66 -12.59 13.54
CA LEU A 109 -2.57 -13.08 14.57
C LEU A 109 -3.15 -14.47 14.21
N ALA A 110 -3.44 -14.73 12.92
CA ALA A 110 -3.85 -16.05 12.45
C ALA A 110 -2.80 -17.12 12.76
N ALA A 111 -1.52 -16.81 12.52
CA ALA A 111 -0.40 -17.69 12.85
C ALA A 111 -0.26 -17.89 14.37
N HIS A 112 -0.30 -16.81 15.15
CA HIS A 112 -0.17 -16.87 16.62
C HIS A 112 -1.29 -17.66 17.30
N LEU A 113 -2.50 -17.59 16.74
CA LEU A 113 -3.68 -18.26 17.29
C LEU A 113 -3.94 -19.64 16.68
N ASN A 114 -3.14 -20.06 15.69
CA ASN A 114 -3.40 -21.23 14.84
C ASN A 114 -4.85 -21.28 14.33
N ARG A 115 -5.32 -20.16 13.78
CA ARG A 115 -6.67 -19.99 13.23
C ARG A 115 -6.59 -19.69 11.74
N THR A 116 -7.54 -20.22 10.97
CA THR A 116 -7.69 -19.88 9.56
C THR A 116 -8.20 -18.44 9.43
N LEU A 117 -7.49 -17.60 8.68
CA LEU A 117 -7.89 -16.23 8.43
C LEU A 117 -9.04 -16.18 7.40
N LEU A 118 -10.19 -15.66 7.80
CA LEU A 118 -11.24 -15.24 6.87
C LEU A 118 -10.76 -13.97 6.16
N LEU A 119 -10.20 -14.13 4.97
CA LEU A 119 -9.58 -13.04 4.23
C LEU A 119 -10.66 -12.22 3.51
N PRO A 120 -10.94 -10.98 3.95
CA PRO A 120 -11.90 -10.11 3.28
C PRO A 120 -11.32 -9.60 1.95
N PRO A 121 -12.17 -9.16 1.01
CA PRO A 121 -11.69 -8.49 -0.19
C PRO A 121 -10.99 -7.17 0.16
N LEU A 122 -10.09 -6.74 -0.71
CA LEU A 122 -9.54 -5.39 -0.65
C LEU A 122 -10.58 -4.40 -1.18
N TYR A 123 -10.94 -3.42 -0.36
CA TYR A 123 -11.87 -2.35 -0.75
C TYR A 123 -11.11 -1.13 -1.26
N LEU A 124 -11.33 -0.78 -2.52
CA LEU A 124 -10.77 0.42 -3.13
C LEU A 124 -11.88 1.42 -3.38
N SER A 125 -11.64 2.68 -3.01
CA SER A 125 -12.61 3.73 -3.27
C SER A 125 -11.93 5.07 -3.43
N HIS A 126 -12.66 6.00 -4.04
CA HIS A 126 -12.35 7.41 -3.89
C HIS A 126 -12.42 7.82 -2.41
N LYS A 127 -11.60 8.80 -1.98
CA LYS A 127 -11.48 9.28 -0.58
C LYS A 127 -12.83 9.60 0.08
N ARG A 128 -13.77 10.15 -0.70
CA ARG A 128 -15.13 10.52 -0.21
C ARG A 128 -16.04 9.33 0.04
N ASN A 129 -15.72 8.15 -0.50
CA ASN A 129 -16.52 6.93 -0.41
C ASN A 129 -15.80 5.82 0.37
N THR A 130 -14.67 6.16 0.99
CA THR A 130 -13.94 5.28 1.88
C THR A 130 -14.81 4.90 3.07
N LEU A 131 -14.81 3.62 3.43
CA LEU A 131 -15.50 3.15 4.63
C LEU A 131 -14.79 3.74 5.86
N PRO A 132 -15.41 4.64 6.63
CA PRO A 132 -14.79 5.17 7.83
C PRO A 132 -14.69 4.07 8.89
N TRP A 133 -13.77 4.22 9.84
CA TRP A 133 -13.87 3.43 11.06
C TRP A 133 -15.19 3.76 11.77
N LYS A 134 -15.89 2.70 12.20
CA LYS A 134 -17.12 2.71 13.00
C LYS A 134 -17.10 1.48 13.89
N GLU A 135 -17.91 1.50 14.96
CA GLU A 135 -18.15 0.33 15.79
C GLU A 135 -18.65 -0.86 14.94
N PRO A 136 -18.32 -2.11 15.31
CA PRO A 136 -18.53 -3.27 14.45
C PRO A 136 -19.94 -3.43 13.86
N PRO A 137 -21.04 -3.25 14.61
CA PRO A 137 -22.39 -3.38 14.05
C PRO A 137 -22.67 -2.38 12.92
N ILE A 138 -22.21 -1.14 13.09
CA ILE A 138 -22.37 -0.08 12.08
C ILE A 138 -21.46 -0.37 10.88
N LEU A 139 -20.21 -0.79 11.13
CA LEU A 139 -19.27 -1.09 10.04
C LEU A 139 -19.73 -2.30 9.21
N LEU A 140 -20.29 -3.34 9.84
CA LEU A 140 -20.93 -4.46 9.14
C LEU A 140 -22.10 -3.99 8.27
N SER A 141 -22.98 -3.12 8.78
CA SER A 141 -24.08 -2.54 7.99
C SER A 141 -23.55 -1.77 6.78
N LEU A 142 -22.53 -0.94 6.96
CA LEU A 142 -21.91 -0.19 5.87
C LEU A 142 -21.31 -1.12 4.80
N TRP A 143 -20.72 -2.24 5.21
CA TRP A 143 -20.22 -3.26 4.31
C TRP A 143 -21.35 -3.99 3.57
N ALA A 144 -22.46 -4.32 4.23
CA ALA A 144 -23.64 -4.93 3.61
C ALA A 144 -24.27 -4.00 2.56
N GLU A 145 -24.22 -2.69 2.78
CA GLU A 145 -24.67 -1.68 1.80
C GLU A 145 -23.73 -1.54 0.59
N ARG A 146 -22.49 -2.08 0.64
CA ARG A 146 -21.56 -2.12 -0.49
C ARG A 146 -21.87 -3.33 -1.38
N ASN A 147 -23.03 -3.27 -2.01
CA ASN A 147 -23.47 -4.25 -2.98
C ASN A 147 -23.68 -3.60 -4.37
N LYS A 148 -23.29 -4.31 -5.43
CA LYS A 148 -23.52 -3.90 -6.83
C LYS A 148 -24.59 -4.75 -7.53
N THR A 149 -25.14 -5.77 -6.87
CA THR A 149 -26.24 -6.59 -7.41
C THR A 149 -27.44 -5.70 -7.78
N GLY A 150 -27.94 -5.83 -9.01
CA GLY A 150 -29.06 -5.04 -9.52
C GLY A 150 -28.68 -3.64 -10.04
N LEU A 151 -27.40 -3.27 -9.99
CA LEU A 151 -26.86 -2.00 -10.51
C LEU A 151 -26.03 -2.20 -11.79
N GLU A 152 -26.19 -3.34 -12.48
CA GLU A 152 -25.39 -3.69 -13.65
C GLU A 152 -25.56 -2.68 -14.79
N TYR A 153 -26.72 -2.02 -14.88
CA TYR A 153 -26.99 -0.97 -15.86
C TYR A 153 -26.08 0.26 -15.67
N CYS A 154 -25.51 0.48 -14.47
CA CYS A 154 -24.57 1.57 -14.23
C CYS A 154 -23.19 1.32 -14.83
N ARG A 155 -22.85 0.07 -15.18
CA ARG A 155 -21.56 -0.28 -15.79
C ARG A 155 -21.30 0.52 -17.07
N ASP A 156 -22.34 0.70 -17.88
CA ASP A 156 -22.25 1.30 -19.21
C ASP A 156 -22.55 2.82 -19.16
N ILE A 157 -22.77 3.37 -17.97
CA ILE A 157 -22.99 4.79 -17.70
C ILE A 157 -21.72 5.36 -17.07
N ASP A 158 -21.04 6.27 -17.76
CA ASP A 158 -19.91 7.01 -17.19
C ASP A 158 -20.39 8.30 -16.48
N PRO A 159 -20.39 8.37 -15.14
CA PRO A 159 -20.85 9.55 -14.41
C PRO A 159 -19.97 10.78 -14.62
N LEU A 160 -18.72 10.62 -15.10
CA LEU A 160 -17.83 11.75 -15.40
C LEU A 160 -18.31 12.53 -16.62
N THR A 161 -19.10 11.91 -17.50
CA THR A 161 -19.69 12.57 -18.66
C THR A 161 -20.92 13.40 -18.30
N TRP A 162 -21.44 13.28 -17.08
CA TRP A 162 -22.63 14.03 -16.67
C TRP A 162 -22.31 15.51 -16.46
N PRO A 163 -23.08 16.42 -17.11
CA PRO A 163 -22.87 17.83 -16.92
C PRO A 163 -23.15 18.22 -15.46
N PRO A 164 -22.37 19.14 -14.89
CA PRO A 164 -22.65 19.65 -13.55
C PRO A 164 -24.04 20.32 -13.54
N LYS A 165 -24.91 19.87 -12.64
CA LYS A 165 -26.29 20.36 -12.54
C LYS A 165 -26.40 21.50 -11.53
N THR A 166 -27.08 22.58 -11.91
CA THR A 166 -27.47 23.67 -10.99
C THR A 166 -28.49 23.19 -9.96
N ARG A 167 -28.76 24.02 -8.94
CA ARG A 167 -29.78 23.70 -7.93
C ARG A 167 -31.17 23.55 -8.54
N GLU A 168 -31.53 24.42 -9.47
CA GLU A 168 -32.82 24.39 -10.18
C GLU A 168 -32.95 23.13 -11.03
N GLN A 169 -31.89 22.76 -11.75
CA GLN A 169 -31.86 21.53 -12.54
C GLN A 169 -32.04 20.28 -11.66
N ARG A 170 -31.37 20.21 -10.50
CA ARG A 170 -31.56 19.11 -9.55
C ARG A 170 -32.97 19.04 -8.96
N GLN A 171 -33.62 20.19 -8.77
CA GLN A 171 -35.00 20.24 -8.28
C GLN A 171 -36.00 19.81 -9.35
N ALA A 172 -35.71 20.07 -10.62
CA ALA A 172 -36.55 19.68 -11.76
C ALA A 172 -36.44 18.18 -12.11
N MET A 173 -35.41 17.48 -11.62
CA MET A 173 -35.25 16.05 -11.85
C MET A 173 -36.38 15.25 -11.20
N THR A 174 -36.81 14.21 -11.91
CA THR A 174 -37.67 13.15 -11.37
C THR A 174 -36.94 12.37 -10.28
N GLU A 175 -37.70 11.72 -9.40
CA GLU A 175 -37.10 10.87 -8.35
C GLU A 175 -36.32 9.70 -8.94
N GLN A 176 -36.77 9.16 -10.09
CA GLN A 176 -36.04 8.10 -10.78
C GLN A 176 -34.69 8.58 -11.32
N GLU A 177 -34.63 9.76 -11.93
CA GLU A 177 -33.36 10.33 -12.41
C GLU A 177 -32.40 10.61 -11.25
N LYS A 178 -32.89 11.15 -10.12
CA LYS A 178 -32.06 11.39 -8.92
C LYS A 178 -31.52 10.08 -8.36
N LYS A 179 -32.37 9.05 -8.32
CA LYS A 179 -32.00 7.72 -7.84
C LYS A 179 -30.93 7.10 -8.75
N THR A 180 -31.17 7.06 -10.06
CA THR A 180 -30.21 6.56 -11.06
C THR A 180 -28.89 7.31 -11.01
N GLU A 181 -28.92 8.65 -10.88
CA GLU A 181 -27.72 9.47 -10.73
C GLU A 181 -26.91 9.09 -9.48
N ARG A 182 -27.58 8.97 -8.33
CA ARG A 182 -26.94 8.57 -7.09
C ARG A 182 -26.36 7.16 -7.16
N GLU A 183 -27.11 6.20 -7.71
CA GLU A 183 -26.70 4.81 -7.82
C GLU A 183 -25.47 4.65 -8.70
N CYS A 184 -25.43 5.27 -9.89
CA CYS A 184 -24.28 5.10 -10.78
C CYS A 184 -23.06 5.92 -10.34
N LEU A 185 -23.23 7.08 -9.71
CA LEU A 185 -22.12 7.77 -9.06
C LEU A 185 -21.48 6.88 -7.98
N LEU A 186 -22.29 6.22 -7.16
CA LEU A 186 -21.79 5.32 -6.12
C LEU A 186 -21.20 4.03 -6.70
N TYR A 187 -21.78 3.49 -7.77
CA TYR A 187 -21.32 2.29 -8.46
C TYR A 187 -19.86 2.39 -8.92
N HIS A 188 -19.47 3.55 -9.47
CA HIS A 188 -18.11 3.82 -9.94
C HIS A 188 -17.17 4.38 -8.87
N ALA A 189 -17.71 4.79 -7.72
CA ALA A 189 -16.92 5.41 -6.66
C ALA A 189 -16.08 4.43 -5.84
N TRP A 190 -16.35 3.13 -5.96
CA TRP A 190 -15.64 2.08 -5.23
C TRP A 190 -15.64 0.75 -6.01
N THR A 191 -14.72 -0.12 -5.65
CA THR A 191 -14.67 -1.51 -6.12
C THR A 191 -14.07 -2.40 -5.03
N ILE A 192 -14.27 -3.70 -5.16
CA ILE A 192 -13.56 -4.71 -4.40
C ILE A 192 -12.66 -5.50 -5.34
N THR A 193 -11.51 -5.93 -4.85
CA THR A 193 -10.56 -6.72 -5.61
C THR A 193 -9.89 -7.75 -4.69
N PRO A 194 -9.50 -8.92 -5.20
CA PRO A 194 -8.66 -9.84 -4.45
C PRO A 194 -7.32 -9.20 -4.04
N TRP A 195 -6.80 -9.54 -2.85
CA TRP A 195 -5.46 -9.13 -2.43
C TRP A 195 -4.35 -9.65 -3.34
N THR A 196 -4.57 -10.81 -3.97
CA THR A 196 -3.68 -11.40 -4.98
C THR A 196 -3.51 -10.55 -6.23
N TYR A 197 -4.39 -9.56 -6.45
CA TYR A 197 -4.24 -8.59 -7.53
C TYR A 197 -3.01 -7.68 -7.34
N PHE A 198 -2.67 -7.35 -6.10
CA PHE A 198 -1.57 -6.44 -5.76
C PHE A 198 -0.38 -7.11 -5.08
N TYR A 199 -0.59 -8.24 -4.42
CA TYR A 199 0.44 -8.85 -3.56
C TYR A 199 0.54 -10.36 -3.80
N ASN A 200 1.74 -10.92 -3.62
CA ASN A 200 1.94 -12.36 -3.71
C ASN A 200 1.54 -13.09 -2.43
N ILE A 201 0.23 -13.07 -2.14
CA ILE A 201 -0.32 -13.71 -0.94
C ILE A 201 0.06 -15.20 -0.87
N PRO A 202 -0.05 -16.03 -1.93
CA PRO A 202 0.36 -17.44 -1.85
C PRO A 202 1.82 -17.66 -1.42
N LYS A 203 2.74 -16.82 -1.93
CA LYS A 203 4.15 -16.84 -1.49
C LYS A 203 4.28 -16.50 -0.01
N ILE A 204 3.61 -15.46 0.47
CA ILE A 204 3.63 -15.06 1.89
C ILE A 204 3.09 -16.20 2.77
N LEU A 205 1.94 -16.79 2.41
CA LEU A 205 1.30 -17.82 3.22
C LEU A 205 2.13 -19.10 3.34
N THR A 206 2.86 -19.47 2.29
CA THR A 206 3.67 -20.70 2.27
C THR A 206 5.10 -20.48 2.77
N GLY A 207 5.68 -19.32 2.50
CA GLY A 207 7.06 -19.02 2.85
C GLY A 207 7.28 -18.63 4.32
N VAL A 208 6.23 -18.50 5.13
CA VAL A 208 6.38 -18.38 6.60
C VAL A 208 6.90 -19.67 7.25
N VAL A 209 6.83 -20.83 6.59
CA VAL A 209 7.29 -22.09 7.18
C VAL A 209 8.79 -22.00 7.48
N GLY A 210 9.17 -22.28 8.72
CA GLY A 210 10.52 -22.12 9.26
C GLY A 210 10.84 -20.71 9.78
N VAL A 211 10.02 -19.70 9.48
CA VAL A 211 10.19 -18.34 10.00
C VAL A 211 9.61 -18.27 11.40
N GLY A 212 10.44 -17.92 12.38
CA GLY A 212 10.00 -17.81 13.77
C GLY A 212 9.27 -19.08 14.20
N GLY A 213 9.86 -20.26 13.98
CA GLY A 213 9.31 -21.55 14.42
C GLY A 213 7.88 -21.85 13.97
N GLN A 214 7.43 -21.31 12.82
CA GLN A 214 6.17 -21.71 12.18
C GLN A 214 6.38 -23.03 11.45
N GLU A 215 5.58 -24.03 11.78
CA GLU A 215 5.68 -25.37 11.20
C GLU A 215 4.75 -25.55 9.99
N GLU A 216 3.68 -24.77 9.93
CA GLU A 216 2.65 -24.86 8.89
C GLU A 216 2.44 -23.51 8.18
N PRO A 217 1.98 -23.51 6.93
CA PRO A 217 1.54 -22.31 6.22
C PRO A 217 0.41 -21.59 6.97
N ILE A 218 0.32 -20.26 6.80
CA ILE A 218 -0.86 -19.52 7.26
C ILE A 218 -2.06 -19.94 6.43
N ARG A 219 -3.08 -20.49 7.09
CA ARG A 219 -4.32 -20.91 6.44
C ARG A 219 -5.24 -19.72 6.22
N VAL A 220 -5.81 -19.63 5.02
CA VAL A 220 -6.79 -18.61 4.66
C VAL A 220 -8.07 -19.26 4.13
N PHE A 221 -9.17 -18.54 4.28
CA PHE A 221 -10.47 -18.87 3.72
C PHE A 221 -11.04 -17.57 3.12
N ASN A 222 -11.40 -17.59 1.84
CA ASN A 222 -11.90 -16.38 1.17
C ASN A 222 -13.26 -15.97 1.74
N ARG A 223 -13.40 -14.70 2.15
CA ARG A 223 -14.67 -14.11 2.63
C ARG A 223 -15.08 -12.97 1.70
N PRO A 224 -15.75 -13.26 0.57
CA PRO A 224 -16.13 -12.21 -0.40
C PRO A 224 -17.27 -11.32 0.11
N VAL A 225 -18.10 -11.82 1.04
CA VAL A 225 -19.24 -11.09 1.60
C VAL A 225 -19.02 -10.84 3.10
N MET A 226 -19.10 -9.57 3.49
CA MET A 226 -18.83 -9.10 4.85
C MET A 226 -20.10 -9.02 5.69
N SER A 227 -20.87 -10.11 5.75
CA SER A 227 -22.10 -10.22 6.56
C SER A 227 -22.00 -11.36 7.58
N LEU A 228 -22.96 -11.41 8.51
CA LEU A 228 -23.05 -12.50 9.50
C LEU A 228 -23.70 -13.73 8.91
N GLU A 229 -24.70 -13.53 8.05
CA GLU A 229 -25.40 -14.58 7.30
C GLU A 229 -24.41 -15.40 6.47
N TRP A 230 -23.42 -14.74 5.85
CA TRP A 230 -22.37 -15.44 5.13
C TRP A 230 -21.56 -16.36 6.04
N LEU A 231 -21.24 -15.93 7.27
CA LEU A 231 -20.52 -16.76 8.24
C LEU A 231 -21.36 -17.97 8.66
N GLU A 232 -22.66 -17.77 8.89
CA GLU A 232 -23.62 -18.82 9.23
C GLU A 232 -23.70 -19.89 8.13
N GLU A 233 -23.92 -19.44 6.90
CA GLU A 233 -24.09 -20.31 5.74
C GLU A 233 -22.82 -21.09 5.37
N HIS A 234 -21.64 -20.48 5.49
CA HIS A 234 -20.40 -21.04 4.94
C HIS A 234 -19.51 -21.72 5.98
N LEU A 235 -19.69 -21.42 7.27
CA LEU A 235 -18.84 -21.93 8.34
C LEU A 235 -19.51 -22.92 9.28
N ASP A 236 -20.71 -23.42 8.95
CA ASP A 236 -21.50 -24.31 9.82
C ASP A 236 -21.58 -23.73 11.25
N ILE A 237 -21.97 -22.46 11.34
CA ILE A 237 -22.24 -21.78 12.61
C ILE A 237 -23.72 -21.97 12.90
N LYS A 238 -24.02 -22.59 14.05
CA LYS A 238 -25.38 -22.96 14.43
C LYS A 238 -25.97 -21.97 15.41
N ASP A 239 -25.13 -21.41 16.27
CA ASP A 239 -25.50 -20.41 17.25
C ASP A 239 -24.45 -19.31 17.27
N PRO A 240 -24.67 -18.18 16.56
CA PRO A 240 -23.73 -17.06 16.51
C PRO A 240 -23.32 -16.54 17.89
N SER A 241 -24.21 -16.63 18.89
CA SER A 241 -23.93 -16.15 20.25
C SER A 241 -22.93 -17.03 21.02
N ARG A 242 -22.78 -18.29 20.60
CA ARG A 242 -21.85 -19.27 21.18
C ARG A 242 -20.63 -19.54 20.30
N ASP A 243 -20.82 -19.53 18.99
CA ASP A 243 -19.81 -19.91 18.01
C ASP A 243 -18.93 -18.73 17.59
N ILE A 244 -19.39 -17.49 17.77
CA ILE A 244 -18.66 -16.27 17.42
C ILE A 244 -18.39 -15.45 18.67
N TYR A 245 -17.11 -15.20 18.92
CA TYR A 245 -16.72 -14.19 19.90
C TYR A 245 -16.37 -12.87 19.20
N PHE A 246 -17.20 -11.86 19.41
CA PHE A 246 -16.93 -10.50 18.94
C PHE A 246 -16.04 -9.77 19.93
N ILE A 247 -14.90 -9.28 19.45
CA ILE A 247 -14.08 -8.34 20.20
C ILE A 247 -14.75 -6.97 20.07
N ASN A 248 -15.21 -6.45 21.20
CA ASN A 248 -15.91 -5.17 21.24
C ASN A 248 -14.92 -4.01 21.04
N ASP A 249 -14.96 -3.39 19.86
CA ASP A 249 -14.12 -2.23 19.50
C ASP A 249 -14.95 -0.94 19.59
N THR A 250 -14.86 -0.23 20.72
CA THR A 250 -15.62 1.00 21.01
C THR A 250 -15.01 2.26 20.40
N SER A 251 -13.73 2.20 20.02
CA SER A 251 -13.01 3.31 19.42
C SER A 251 -11.95 2.78 18.47
N ARG A 252 -11.41 3.62 17.58
CA ARG A 252 -10.32 3.19 16.68
C ARG A 252 -9.14 2.59 17.44
N TYR A 253 -8.93 2.93 18.71
CA TYR A 253 -7.83 2.40 19.52
C TYR A 253 -8.36 1.74 20.80
N ALA A 254 -9.50 1.03 20.75
CA ALA A 254 -10.07 0.43 21.96
C ALA A 254 -9.11 -0.55 22.64
N TYR A 255 -8.39 -1.37 21.88
CA TYR A 255 -7.47 -2.37 22.47
C TYR A 255 -6.15 -2.52 21.72
N ARG A 256 -5.12 -2.93 22.43
CA ARG A 256 -3.87 -3.47 21.87
C ARG A 256 -3.77 -4.96 22.21
N ILE A 257 -3.34 -5.78 21.26
CA ILE A 257 -3.05 -7.20 21.49
C ILE A 257 -1.59 -7.31 21.90
N MET A 258 -1.38 -7.72 23.14
CA MET A 258 -0.06 -7.83 23.75
C MET A 258 0.46 -9.25 23.63
N ASP A 259 1.73 -9.37 23.28
CA ASP A 259 2.42 -10.65 23.19
C ASP A 259 2.93 -11.07 24.57
N ASP A 260 2.13 -11.85 25.30
CA ASP A 260 2.45 -12.44 26.60
C ASP A 260 2.89 -13.90 26.49
N SER A 261 3.32 -14.33 25.29
CA SER A 261 3.75 -15.72 25.05
C SER A 261 5.07 -16.09 25.72
N GLU A 262 5.91 -15.09 26.05
CA GLU A 262 7.14 -15.27 26.82
C GLU A 262 6.92 -14.89 28.29
N THR A 263 7.53 -15.65 29.19
CA THR A 263 7.37 -15.54 30.65
C THR A 263 7.83 -14.21 31.24
N ASP A 264 8.48 -13.36 30.44
CA ASP A 264 9.12 -12.13 30.92
C ASP A 264 8.25 -10.87 30.80
N TYR A 265 6.92 -11.05 30.87
CA TYR A 265 5.95 -9.96 30.83
C TYR A 265 6.08 -8.97 32.03
N GLY A 266 6.89 -9.31 33.03
CA GLY A 266 7.14 -8.51 34.24
C GLY A 266 8.51 -7.83 34.32
N VAL A 267 9.50 -8.22 33.54
CA VAL A 267 10.75 -7.46 33.42
C VAL A 267 10.57 -6.48 32.28
N ILE A 268 10.07 -5.31 32.65
CA ILE A 268 10.34 -4.10 31.87
C ILE A 268 11.87 -3.98 31.93
N PRO A 269 12.63 -4.11 30.82
CA PRO A 269 14.05 -3.80 30.83
C PRO A 269 14.21 -2.44 31.51
N GLU A 270 15.27 -2.16 32.27
CA GLU A 270 15.50 -0.79 32.77
C GLU A 270 15.49 0.15 31.55
N ILE A 271 14.35 0.79 31.30
CA ILE A 271 14.15 1.65 30.15
C ILE A 271 14.69 2.99 30.59
N ASP A 272 15.65 3.51 29.84
CA ASP A 272 16.10 4.89 29.98
C ASP A 272 14.88 5.84 29.98
N GLU A 273 14.93 6.92 30.75
CA GLU A 273 13.80 7.84 30.95
C GLU A 273 13.21 8.36 29.62
N GLU A 274 14.02 8.47 28.57
CA GLU A 274 13.58 8.83 27.22
C GLU A 274 12.71 7.75 26.55
N ASP A 275 13.09 6.48 26.61
CA ASP A 275 12.30 5.39 26.01
C ASP A 275 11.06 5.08 26.86
N MET A 276 11.10 5.34 28.18
CA MET A 276 9.91 5.25 29.03
C MET A 276 8.85 6.27 28.60
N THR A 277 9.27 7.48 28.23
CA THR A 277 8.36 8.52 27.74
C THR A 277 7.74 8.17 26.39
N ARG A 278 8.50 7.55 25.47
CA ARG A 278 7.97 7.00 24.20
C ARG A 278 7.00 5.86 24.46
N SER A 279 7.40 4.87 25.24
CA SER A 279 6.58 3.68 25.56
C SER A 279 5.27 4.07 26.25
N MET A 280 5.30 5.01 27.21
CA MET A 280 4.09 5.57 27.82
C MET A 280 3.20 6.28 26.80
N LYS A 281 3.76 7.05 25.86
CA LYS A 281 2.98 7.75 24.83
C LYS A 281 2.25 6.79 23.88
N TYR A 282 2.82 5.62 23.57
CA TYR A 282 2.16 4.57 22.79
C TYR A 282 1.19 3.74 23.64
N ALA A 283 1.53 3.44 24.90
CA ALA A 283 0.66 2.74 25.84
C ALA A 283 -0.63 3.52 26.13
N LEU A 284 -0.56 4.85 26.20
CA LEU A 284 -1.72 5.74 26.41
C LEU A 284 -2.65 5.85 25.18
N ARG A 285 -2.24 5.34 24.02
CA ARG A 285 -3.07 5.41 22.80
C ARG A 285 -4.25 4.46 22.86
N TYR A 286 -4.10 3.33 23.56
CA TYR A 286 -5.08 2.26 23.61
C TYR A 286 -5.86 2.25 24.92
N GLU A 287 -7.16 1.98 24.87
CA GLU A 287 -8.03 1.99 26.06
C GLU A 287 -7.85 0.73 26.92
N SER A 288 -7.49 -0.40 26.30
CA SER A 288 -7.25 -1.67 26.98
C SER A 288 -6.15 -2.52 26.33
N ALA A 289 -5.73 -3.56 27.03
CA ALA A 289 -4.87 -4.62 26.53
C ALA A 289 -5.64 -5.94 26.45
N LEU A 290 -5.42 -6.69 25.37
CA LEU A 290 -5.83 -8.08 25.21
C LEU A 290 -4.58 -8.96 25.19
N PHE A 291 -4.54 -9.97 26.05
CA PHE A 291 -3.42 -10.91 26.07
C PHE A 291 -3.56 -11.95 24.97
N LEU A 292 -2.47 -12.21 24.27
CA LEU A 292 -2.43 -13.21 23.20
C LEU A 292 -2.77 -14.60 23.74
N THR A 293 -2.27 -14.98 24.93
CA THR A 293 -2.57 -16.29 25.53
C THR A 293 -4.05 -16.44 25.89
N ASP A 294 -4.72 -15.37 26.30
CA ASP A 294 -6.17 -15.38 26.53
C ASP A 294 -6.95 -15.59 25.24
N LEU A 295 -6.52 -14.95 24.15
CA LEU A 295 -7.11 -15.15 22.82
C LEU A 295 -6.89 -16.58 22.31
N GLN A 296 -5.73 -17.20 22.58
CA GLN A 296 -5.44 -18.59 22.23
C GLN A 296 -6.37 -19.59 22.93
N ARG A 297 -6.70 -19.34 24.20
CA ARG A 297 -7.58 -20.20 25.02
C ARG A 297 -9.06 -20.12 24.62
N ARG A 298 -9.44 -19.16 23.77
CA ARG A 298 -10.85 -18.96 23.38
C ARG A 298 -11.42 -20.19 22.66
N PRO A 299 -12.54 -20.77 23.15
CA PRO A 299 -13.11 -21.97 22.55
C PRO A 299 -13.86 -21.69 21.25
N GLU A 300 -14.32 -20.46 21.03
CA GLU A 300 -15.26 -20.12 19.94
C GLU A 300 -14.67 -20.44 18.56
N LYS A 301 -15.56 -20.86 17.67
CA LYS A 301 -15.22 -21.23 16.29
C LYS A 301 -14.66 -20.04 15.54
N VAL A 302 -15.25 -18.85 15.71
CA VAL A 302 -14.78 -17.60 15.09
C VAL A 302 -14.41 -16.58 16.15
N LEU A 303 -13.20 -16.04 16.08
CA LEU A 303 -12.86 -14.77 16.74
C LEU A 303 -13.04 -13.64 15.74
N HIS A 304 -13.98 -12.74 16.02
CA HIS A 304 -14.34 -11.66 15.10
C HIS A 304 -13.91 -10.32 15.68
N PHE A 305 -12.85 -9.76 15.10
CA PHE A 305 -12.34 -8.45 15.44
C PHE A 305 -13.13 -7.37 14.68
N GLY A 306 -13.31 -6.20 15.30
CA GLY A 306 -13.79 -5.01 14.61
C GLY A 306 -12.70 -4.51 13.67
N SER A 307 -11.83 -3.65 14.19
CA SER A 307 -10.66 -3.17 13.49
C SER A 307 -9.37 -3.89 13.91
N LEU A 308 -8.55 -4.29 12.93
CA LEU A 308 -7.15 -4.64 13.17
C LEU A 308 -6.19 -3.54 12.71
N PHE A 309 -6.68 -2.31 12.52
CA PHE A 309 -5.84 -1.19 12.11
C PHE A 309 -4.85 -0.77 13.21
N ALA A 310 -3.75 -0.17 12.74
CA ALA A 310 -2.59 0.40 13.42
C ALA A 310 -1.42 -0.58 13.53
N ALA A 311 -0.22 -0.10 13.19
CA ALA A 311 0.98 -0.93 13.09
C ALA A 311 1.37 -1.59 14.43
N ASP A 312 1.04 -0.91 15.54
CA ASP A 312 1.27 -1.32 16.92
C ASP A 312 0.10 -2.11 17.54
N ARG A 313 -0.96 -2.42 16.76
CA ARG A 313 -2.15 -3.14 17.24
C ARG A 313 -1.83 -4.53 17.77
N VAL A 314 -0.99 -5.26 17.05
CA VAL A 314 -0.52 -6.61 17.39
C VAL A 314 0.95 -6.48 17.70
N GLU A 315 1.28 -6.60 18.98
CA GLU A 315 2.64 -6.61 19.44
C GLU A 315 3.35 -7.90 19.02
N ALA A 316 4.62 -7.78 18.67
CA ALA A 316 5.51 -8.90 18.44
C ALA A 316 6.72 -8.70 19.36
N ARG A 317 6.63 -9.26 20.56
CA ARG A 317 7.67 -9.07 21.58
C ARG A 317 8.68 -10.19 21.53
N SER A 318 8.23 -11.44 21.44
CA SER A 318 9.11 -12.60 21.31
C SER A 318 9.94 -12.53 20.02
N GLU A 319 11.17 -13.07 20.06
CA GLU A 319 12.02 -13.18 18.85
C GLU A 319 11.28 -13.91 17.73
N LYS A 320 10.51 -14.94 18.11
CA LYS A 320 9.64 -15.72 17.23
C LYS A 320 8.66 -14.82 16.48
N HIS A 321 7.92 -13.98 17.19
CA HIS A 321 6.90 -13.13 16.59
C HIS A 321 7.51 -11.94 15.84
N GLN A 322 8.65 -11.41 16.29
CA GLN A 322 9.39 -10.37 15.57
C GLN A 322 9.87 -10.87 14.21
N ALA A 323 10.45 -12.06 14.15
CA ALA A 323 10.88 -12.69 12.90
C ALA A 323 9.70 -12.84 11.93
N LEU A 324 8.54 -13.28 12.41
CA LEU A 324 7.33 -13.40 11.60
C LEU A 324 6.83 -12.03 11.11
N GLN A 325 6.83 -11.00 11.96
CA GLN A 325 6.46 -9.64 11.56
C GLN A 325 7.39 -9.11 10.48
N LEU A 326 8.70 -9.23 10.66
CA LEU A 326 9.69 -8.77 9.70
C LEU A 326 9.52 -9.48 8.35
N TYR A 327 9.27 -10.79 8.36
CA TYR A 327 9.02 -11.55 7.15
C TYR A 327 7.76 -11.06 6.42
N ILE A 328 6.61 -11.01 7.10
CA ILE A 328 5.35 -10.59 6.48
C ILE A 328 5.47 -9.18 5.91
N SER A 329 5.98 -8.22 6.68
CA SER A 329 6.10 -6.83 6.21
C SER A 329 7.11 -6.68 5.06
N ARG A 330 8.14 -7.54 4.95
CA ARG A 330 9.09 -7.52 3.83
C ARG A 330 8.52 -8.14 2.57
N GLU A 331 7.70 -9.18 2.71
CA GLU A 331 7.14 -9.91 1.57
C GLU A 331 5.86 -9.27 0.99
N MET A 332 5.32 -8.22 1.64
CA MET A 332 4.23 -7.38 1.12
C MET A 332 4.68 -6.44 -0.02
N ASP A 333 5.50 -6.94 -0.93
CA ASP A 333 5.89 -6.25 -2.16
C ASP A 333 4.73 -6.22 -3.17
N LEU A 334 4.65 -5.12 -3.93
CA LEU A 334 3.70 -4.99 -5.01
C LEU A 334 4.04 -5.97 -6.14
N TRP A 335 3.09 -6.81 -6.50
CA TRP A 335 3.20 -7.88 -7.51
C TRP A 335 2.35 -7.62 -8.76
N ASN A 336 1.72 -6.46 -8.87
CA ASN A 336 0.92 -6.13 -10.04
C ASN A 336 1.81 -5.68 -11.21
N GLN A 337 1.82 -6.43 -12.31
CA GLN A 337 2.72 -6.18 -13.44
C GLN A 337 2.57 -4.76 -14.02
N ALA A 338 1.35 -4.23 -14.13
CA ALA A 338 1.15 -2.88 -14.67
C ALA A 338 1.80 -1.80 -13.79
N ILE A 339 1.74 -1.95 -12.47
CA ILE A 339 2.41 -1.05 -11.52
C ILE A 339 3.92 -1.22 -11.58
N VAL A 340 4.41 -2.46 -11.70
CA VAL A 340 5.84 -2.77 -11.86
C VAL A 340 6.37 -2.19 -13.17
N ASP A 341 5.67 -2.36 -14.28
CA ASP A 341 6.03 -1.80 -15.59
C ASP A 341 6.05 -0.29 -15.59
N ALA A 342 5.05 0.35 -14.96
CA ALA A 342 5.04 1.80 -14.78
C ALA A 342 6.26 2.27 -13.96
N THR A 343 6.63 1.53 -12.92
CA THR A 343 7.80 1.83 -12.09
C THR A 343 9.10 1.68 -12.90
N ASN A 344 9.25 0.57 -13.63
CA ASN A 344 10.40 0.32 -14.49
C ASN A 344 10.52 1.37 -15.61
N SER A 345 9.39 1.82 -16.17
CA SER A 345 9.36 2.90 -17.15
C SER A 345 9.87 4.23 -16.57
N ALA A 346 9.51 4.55 -15.33
CA ALA A 346 10.03 5.72 -14.63
C ALA A 346 11.54 5.58 -14.35
N GLU A 347 11.99 4.42 -13.86
CA GLU A 347 13.41 4.13 -13.63
C GLU A 347 14.24 4.29 -14.92
N LYS A 348 13.74 3.79 -16.06
CA LYS A 348 14.41 3.94 -17.36
C LYS A 348 14.53 5.40 -17.80
N GLN A 349 13.47 6.20 -17.63
CA GLN A 349 13.52 7.64 -17.96
C GLN A 349 14.54 8.38 -17.10
N MET A 350 14.66 7.98 -15.83
CA MET A 350 15.64 8.54 -14.90
C MET A 350 17.08 8.18 -15.30
N GLU A 351 17.31 6.95 -15.76
CA GLU A 351 18.60 6.50 -16.31
C GLU A 351 18.97 7.26 -17.61
N GLU A 352 18.03 7.37 -18.55
CA GLU A 352 18.22 8.12 -19.80
C GLU A 352 18.57 9.60 -19.52
N TRP A 353 17.89 10.23 -18.56
CA TRP A 353 18.20 11.59 -18.13
C TRP A 353 19.60 11.71 -17.52
N SER A 354 20.01 10.75 -16.69
CA SER A 354 21.36 10.71 -16.10
C SER A 354 22.44 10.67 -17.18
N ILE A 355 22.26 9.82 -18.20
CA ILE A 355 23.18 9.71 -19.35
C ILE A 355 23.25 11.03 -20.12
N GLN A 356 22.10 11.62 -20.45
CA GLN A 356 22.03 12.86 -21.23
C GLN A 356 22.68 14.04 -20.51
N THR A 357 22.47 14.13 -19.19
CA THR A 357 23.00 15.24 -18.39
C THR A 357 24.44 15.05 -17.94
N LYS A 358 25.01 13.85 -18.14
CA LYS A 358 26.30 13.42 -17.57
C LYS A 358 26.38 13.63 -16.05
N ARG A 359 25.23 13.69 -15.39
CA ARG A 359 25.15 13.73 -13.93
C ARG A 359 24.94 12.30 -13.49
N ALA A 360 25.91 11.77 -12.74
CA ALA A 360 25.75 10.47 -12.12
C ALA A 360 24.44 10.49 -11.32
N ALA A 361 23.64 9.44 -11.46
CA ALA A 361 22.47 9.23 -10.63
C ALA A 361 22.69 8.02 -9.70
N PRO A 362 23.71 8.00 -8.82
CA PRO A 362 23.87 6.83 -7.95
C PRO A 362 22.65 6.69 -7.02
N GLU A 363 22.07 7.81 -6.57
CA GLU A 363 21.03 7.80 -5.56
C GLU A 363 20.00 8.91 -5.82
N PHE A 364 18.79 8.54 -6.23
CA PHE A 364 17.67 9.48 -6.25
C PHE A 364 17.10 9.62 -4.84
N LEU A 365 16.97 10.86 -4.37
CA LEU A 365 16.22 11.16 -3.16
C LEU A 365 14.72 11.26 -3.49
N GLY A 366 13.99 10.18 -3.22
CA GLY A 366 12.53 10.19 -3.27
C GLY A 366 11.96 10.86 -2.01
N VAL A 367 11.19 11.93 -2.17
CA VAL A 367 10.48 12.58 -1.05
C VAL A 367 8.98 12.45 -1.26
N HIS A 368 8.31 11.73 -0.34
CA HIS A 368 6.86 11.59 -0.35
C HIS A 368 6.23 12.52 0.71
N PHE A 369 5.40 13.46 0.27
CA PHE A 369 4.66 14.35 1.16
C PHE A 369 3.19 13.95 1.23
N ARG A 370 2.71 13.79 2.46
CA ARG A 370 1.28 13.72 2.75
C ARG A 370 0.77 15.12 3.07
N THR A 371 -0.06 15.69 2.21
CA THR A 371 -0.46 17.11 2.29
C THR A 371 -1.96 17.35 2.38
N GLU A 372 -2.80 16.33 2.18
CA GLU A 372 -4.24 16.55 1.92
C GLU A 372 -5.18 16.01 3.00
N ASP A 373 -4.69 15.49 4.12
CA ASP A 373 -5.58 14.85 5.10
C ASP A 373 -5.27 15.15 6.56
N GLY A 374 -6.34 15.35 7.33
CA GLY A 374 -6.30 15.48 8.79
C GLY A 374 -5.36 16.57 9.29
N GLY A 375 -4.46 16.20 10.22
CA GLY A 375 -3.45 17.11 10.75
C GLY A 375 -2.35 17.47 9.73
N PHE A 376 -2.18 16.66 8.68
CA PHE A 376 -1.11 16.87 7.69
C PHE A 376 -1.39 18.09 6.81
N GLU A 377 -2.64 18.33 6.41
CA GLU A 377 -3.02 19.52 5.63
C GLU A 377 -2.67 20.81 6.38
N LYS A 378 -3.02 20.87 7.67
CA LYS A 378 -2.73 22.04 8.53
C LYS A 378 -1.24 22.29 8.72
N LEU A 379 -0.44 21.23 8.70
CA LEU A 379 1.01 21.29 8.90
C LEU A 379 1.80 21.30 7.59
N ALA A 380 1.17 21.11 6.44
CA ALA A 380 1.84 20.98 5.15
C ALA A 380 2.75 22.19 4.85
N PRO A 381 2.33 23.46 5.02
CA PRO A 381 3.21 24.60 4.78
C PRO A 381 4.42 24.66 5.72
N LYS A 382 4.30 24.12 6.94
CA LYS A 382 5.39 24.06 7.93
C LYS A 382 6.36 22.91 7.59
N ASN A 383 5.83 21.74 7.27
CA ASN A 383 6.60 20.55 6.93
C ASN A 383 7.37 20.75 5.62
N LEU A 384 6.74 21.35 4.61
CA LEU A 384 7.39 21.66 3.34
C LEU A 384 8.58 22.62 3.55
N ARG A 385 8.41 23.68 4.34
CA ARG A 385 9.51 24.60 4.67
C ARG A 385 10.68 23.91 5.37
N ARG A 386 10.40 23.01 6.31
CA ARG A 386 11.44 22.24 7.01
C ARG A 386 12.21 21.33 6.05
N ILE A 387 11.48 20.64 5.18
CA ILE A 387 12.10 19.73 4.21
C ILE A 387 12.91 20.51 3.17
N MET A 388 12.42 21.64 2.67
CA MET A 388 13.21 22.49 1.75
C MET A 388 14.47 23.03 2.42
N ALA A 389 14.40 23.42 3.70
CA ALA A 389 15.59 23.82 4.45
C ALA A 389 16.58 22.65 4.64
N TRP A 390 16.06 21.45 4.91
CA TRP A 390 16.86 20.23 5.04
C TRP A 390 17.54 19.84 3.71
N LEU A 391 16.80 19.83 2.60
CA LEU A 391 17.33 19.59 1.26
C LEU A 391 18.42 20.60 0.89
N GLY A 392 18.21 21.88 1.19
CA GLY A 392 19.22 22.92 0.96
C GLY A 392 20.46 22.77 1.84
N GLU A 393 20.36 22.16 3.01
CA GLU A 393 21.52 21.84 3.84
C GLU A 393 22.25 20.59 3.34
N MET A 394 21.53 19.57 2.89
CA MET A 394 22.11 18.40 2.23
C MET A 394 22.93 18.80 1.01
N GLU A 395 22.37 19.66 0.14
CA GLU A 395 23.06 20.16 -1.05
C GLU A 395 24.38 20.85 -0.70
N LYS A 396 24.39 21.70 0.34
CA LYS A 396 25.62 22.37 0.80
C LYS A 396 26.66 21.39 1.32
N GLN A 397 26.26 20.36 2.04
CA GLN A 397 27.18 19.35 2.57
C GLN A 397 27.80 18.52 1.45
N ASP A 398 27.01 18.15 0.45
CA ASP A 398 27.47 17.42 -0.72
C ASP A 398 28.46 18.25 -1.55
N LEU A 399 28.15 19.52 -1.80
CA LEU A 399 29.08 20.46 -2.46
C LEU A 399 30.41 20.60 -1.69
N LYS A 400 30.39 20.61 -0.36
CA LYS A 400 31.62 20.66 0.45
C LYS A 400 32.43 19.36 0.34
N TYR A 401 31.76 18.22 0.24
CA TYR A 401 32.40 16.91 0.08
C TYR A 401 33.11 16.83 -1.28
N VAL A 402 32.41 17.13 -2.38
CA VAL A 402 32.97 17.14 -3.74
C VAL A 402 34.19 18.06 -3.83
N ASN A 403 34.10 19.28 -3.30
CA ASN A 403 35.22 20.23 -3.32
C ASN A 403 36.44 19.74 -2.50
N ARG A 404 36.25 18.88 -1.49
CA ARG A 404 37.37 18.26 -0.75
C ARG A 404 38.01 17.11 -1.54
N THR A 405 37.22 16.34 -2.29
CA THR A 405 37.73 15.21 -3.06
C THR A 405 38.50 15.68 -4.30
N GLU A 406 38.03 16.74 -4.97
CA GLU A 406 38.75 17.35 -6.11
C GLU A 406 40.04 18.09 -5.69
N GLY A 407 40.14 18.53 -4.43
CA GLY A 407 41.35 19.15 -3.87
C GLY A 407 42.43 18.17 -3.40
N SER A 408 42.16 16.86 -3.45
CA SER A 408 43.05 15.79 -2.94
C SER A 408 43.54 14.86 -4.06
N GLU A 409 43.59 15.31 -5.31
CA GLU A 409 44.36 14.64 -6.38
C GLU A 409 45.86 14.93 -6.24
N THR A 410 46.47 14.51 -5.13
CA THR A 410 47.85 14.05 -5.17
C THR A 410 47.78 12.53 -5.02
N VAL A 411 47.76 11.85 -6.17
CA VAL A 411 48.01 10.40 -6.23
C VAL A 411 49.28 10.13 -5.42
N PRO A 412 49.24 9.33 -4.35
CA PRO A 412 50.46 8.84 -3.76
C PRO A 412 51.10 7.95 -4.81
N THR A 413 52.15 8.45 -5.46
CA THR A 413 53.06 7.58 -6.22
C THR A 413 53.52 6.52 -5.23
N LEU A 414 53.05 5.29 -5.42
CA LEU A 414 53.56 4.11 -4.73
C LEU A 414 55.03 3.94 -5.14
N ILE A 415 55.92 4.68 -4.47
CA ILE A 415 57.33 4.31 -4.39
C ILE A 415 57.35 3.09 -3.48
N VAL A 416 57.39 1.91 -4.09
CA VAL A 416 57.70 0.66 -3.38
C VAL A 416 59.15 0.80 -2.89
N PRO A 417 59.43 0.90 -1.58
CA PRO A 417 60.79 0.83 -1.10
C PRO A 417 61.25 -0.62 -1.23
N GLU A 418 62.37 -0.81 -1.91
CA GLU A 418 63.09 -2.08 -1.95
C GLU A 418 63.50 -2.45 -0.52
N LEU A 419 62.86 -3.49 0.02
CA LEU A 419 63.08 -4.03 1.36
C LEU A 419 64.53 -4.53 1.49
N SER A 420 65.35 -3.77 2.21
CA SER A 420 66.61 -4.28 2.78
C SER A 420 66.27 -5.11 4.03
N PRO A 421 66.78 -6.34 4.16
CA PRO A 421 66.47 -7.18 5.30
C PRO A 421 67.43 -6.86 6.44
N ASP A 422 67.18 -5.79 7.19
CA ASP A 422 67.77 -5.55 8.53
C ASP A 422 67.26 -4.21 9.12
N GLN A 423 65.96 -4.09 9.44
CA GLN A 423 65.50 -3.05 10.40
C GLN A 423 64.35 -3.56 11.29
N ASP A 424 64.50 -3.24 12.58
CA ASP A 424 63.72 -3.62 13.76
C ASP A 424 62.28 -3.05 13.74
N PRO A 425 61.22 -3.84 14.04
CA PRO A 425 59.82 -3.47 13.81
C PRO A 425 59.21 -2.56 14.90
N SER A 426 59.97 -1.70 15.55
CA SER A 426 59.51 -0.98 16.74
C SER A 426 59.56 0.55 16.60
N THR A 427 58.94 1.12 15.55
CA THR A 427 58.22 2.42 15.58
C THR A 427 57.76 2.83 14.17
N VAL A 428 56.54 2.44 13.78
CA VAL A 428 55.80 3.12 12.69
C VAL A 428 54.38 3.36 13.19
N THR A 429 54.13 4.58 13.69
CA THR A 429 52.76 5.09 13.87
C THR A 429 52.21 5.46 12.50
N THR A 430 51.45 4.56 11.90
CA THR A 430 50.61 4.87 10.75
C THR A 430 49.40 5.65 11.26
N GLU A 431 49.31 6.95 10.96
CA GLU A 431 48.05 7.69 11.09
C GLU A 431 47.04 7.06 10.13
N VAL A 432 46.12 6.27 10.69
CA VAL A 432 44.96 5.79 9.96
C VAL A 432 44.07 7.00 9.75
N GLN A 433 44.00 7.51 8.51
CA GLN A 433 42.98 8.48 8.13
C GLN A 433 41.61 7.82 8.36
N GLU A 434 40.89 8.33 9.35
CA GLU A 434 39.55 7.89 9.70
C GLU A 434 38.64 8.12 8.49
N VAL A 435 38.21 7.03 7.85
CA VAL A 435 37.29 7.09 6.71
C VAL A 435 35.95 7.56 7.24
N VAL A 436 35.65 8.85 7.07
CA VAL A 436 34.38 9.42 7.48
C VAL A 436 33.29 8.87 6.55
N PRO A 437 32.29 8.14 7.07
CA PRO A 437 31.25 7.56 6.24
C PRO A 437 30.46 8.64 5.50
N THR A 438 30.05 8.30 4.28
CA THR A 438 29.16 9.10 3.46
C THR A 438 27.85 9.40 4.21
N PHE A 439 27.14 10.43 3.78
CA PHE A 439 25.88 10.80 4.40
C PHE A 439 24.82 9.69 4.28
N LEU A 440 24.81 8.95 3.16
CA LEU A 440 23.91 7.81 2.97
C LEU A 440 24.18 6.70 4.00
N GLU A 441 25.45 6.37 4.25
CA GLU A 441 25.85 5.40 5.28
C GLU A 441 25.42 5.83 6.69
N ARG A 442 25.43 7.14 6.98
CA ARG A 442 24.92 7.69 8.24
C ARG A 442 23.39 7.64 8.35
N CYS A 443 22.68 7.86 7.25
CA CYS A 443 21.21 7.76 7.22
C CYS A 443 20.73 6.31 7.39
N MET A 444 21.43 5.32 6.82
CA MET A 444 21.08 3.91 7.00
C MET A 444 21.27 3.41 8.43
N GLY A 445 22.19 4.01 9.18
CA GLY A 445 22.45 3.68 10.60
C GLY A 445 21.58 4.45 11.60
N SER A 446 20.79 5.42 11.14
CA SER A 446 19.93 6.23 12.01
C SER A 446 18.52 5.61 12.09
N PRO A 447 17.91 5.50 13.28
CA PRO A 447 16.55 4.99 13.39
C PRO A 447 15.57 5.90 12.63
N PRO A 448 14.53 5.34 11.99
CA PRO A 448 13.56 6.12 11.25
C PRO A 448 12.71 6.97 12.22
N GLU A 449 12.90 8.30 12.19
CA GLU A 449 12.08 9.28 12.91
C GLU A 449 10.74 9.60 12.22
#